data_AF-A0A0F8YHD7-F1
#
_entry.id   AF-A0A0F8YHD7-F1
#
_cell.length_a   1.000
_cell.length_b   1.000
_cell.length_c   1.000
_cell.angle_alpha   90.00
_cell.angle_beta   90.00
_cell.angle_gamma   90.00
#
_symmetry.space_group_name_H-M   'P 1'
#
loop_
_entity.id
_entity.type
_entity.pdbx_description
1 polymer ?
#
loop_
_entity_poly.entity_id
_entity_poly.type
_entity_poly.pdbx_seq_one_letter_code
_entity_poly.pdbx_strand_id
1 'polypeptide(L)'
;MTDVALDSGAYSIDSGSVSGKNLTIEKYAEYVKKEGDRYTIRFTFDKIGHGPQSYKNWLWLRKQELDIIPVYHLGTDEKYLERYLRQVDYISLGGIANMHRGELMKGLRYIWKKYLLDQSGNPICKLHGLGITSYNVMAAFPWYTVDSTSANIRAAYGTILLPQKLDKSGKEDMSKPWHFVSLSNRKGKRTEVATLGSNQSLYYMWPQDLQAQFRKYIESWGFELGQFKPGEFVFGKPEEHIPLDLKVHTSLTDSPYTRTLWNARFMQRWIDQNGTAKIYHVIGTHLAESMGNMPILIS
;
A
#
# COMPACT_ATOMS: atom_id res chain seq x y z
N MET A 1 -2.63 -3.97 -20.59
CA MET A 1 -1.93 -2.73 -20.19
C MET A 1 -2.19 -2.58 -18.70
N THR A 2 -1.14 -2.40 -17.88
CA THR A 2 -1.26 -2.28 -16.42
C THR A 2 -2.02 -1.02 -16.05
N ASP A 3 -2.92 -1.10 -15.07
CA ASP A 3 -3.61 0.07 -14.52
C ASP A 3 -2.64 0.82 -13.57
N VAL A 4 -2.36 2.09 -13.85
CA VAL A 4 -1.35 2.88 -13.12
C VAL A 4 -1.97 4.16 -12.56
N ALA A 5 -1.71 4.41 -11.29
CA ALA A 5 -2.01 5.66 -10.61
C ALA A 5 -0.73 6.51 -10.46
N LEU A 6 -0.88 7.83 -10.54
CA LEU A 6 0.17 8.83 -10.35
C LEU A 6 -0.13 9.67 -9.10
N ASP A 7 0.73 9.57 -8.11
CA ASP A 7 0.83 10.51 -6.99
C ASP A 7 1.59 11.77 -7.43
N SER A 8 1.31 12.89 -6.77
CA SER A 8 1.94 14.18 -7.07
C SER A 8 3.27 14.38 -6.36
N GLY A 9 3.66 13.46 -5.48
CA GLY A 9 4.87 13.55 -4.66
C GLY A 9 4.78 14.58 -3.52
N ALA A 10 3.59 15.15 -3.26
CA ALA A 10 3.39 16.20 -2.25
C ALA A 10 3.78 15.71 -0.84
N TYR A 11 3.43 14.46 -0.50
CA TYR A 11 3.84 13.83 0.76
C TYR A 11 5.37 13.75 0.91
N SER A 12 6.09 13.42 -0.15
CA SER A 12 7.56 13.31 -0.13
C SER A 12 8.23 14.66 0.11
N ILE A 13 7.63 15.76 -0.36
CA ILE A 13 8.07 17.11 -0.06
C ILE A 13 7.76 17.48 1.39
N ASP A 14 6.50 17.31 1.82
CA ASP A 14 6.04 17.70 3.16
C ASP A 14 6.75 16.89 4.27
N SER A 15 7.10 15.63 4.00
CA SER A 15 7.88 14.78 4.92
C SER A 15 9.38 15.11 4.95
N GLY A 16 9.88 15.95 4.02
CA GLY A 16 11.30 16.24 3.87
C GLY A 16 12.12 15.10 3.26
N SER A 17 11.47 14.04 2.77
CA SER A 17 12.12 12.89 2.13
C SER A 17 12.77 13.25 0.79
N VAL A 18 12.26 14.30 0.14
CA VAL A 18 12.82 14.87 -1.10
C VAL A 18 12.97 16.38 -0.91
N SER A 19 14.10 16.95 -1.35
CA SER A 19 14.26 18.40 -1.32
C SER A 19 13.21 19.06 -2.21
N GLY A 20 12.26 19.80 -1.61
CA GLY A 20 11.13 20.43 -2.32
C GLY A 20 11.49 21.53 -3.31
N LYS A 21 12.79 21.83 -3.50
CA LYS A 21 13.25 22.94 -4.36
C LYS A 21 12.96 22.72 -5.86
N ASN A 22 12.70 21.48 -6.28
CA ASN A 22 12.62 21.15 -7.72
C ASN A 22 11.23 20.71 -8.21
N LEU A 23 10.26 20.43 -7.34
CA LEU A 23 8.92 19.98 -7.73
C LEU A 23 7.89 21.05 -7.39
N THR A 24 7.23 21.59 -8.41
CA THR A 24 6.19 22.63 -8.30
C THR A 24 4.91 22.16 -8.99
N ILE A 25 3.79 22.83 -8.72
CA ILE A 25 2.50 22.52 -9.37
C ILE A 25 2.57 22.69 -10.90
N GLU A 26 3.36 23.65 -11.39
CA GLU A 26 3.58 23.88 -12.82
C GLU A 26 4.33 22.72 -13.47
N LYS A 27 5.43 22.27 -12.85
CA LYS A 27 6.19 21.10 -13.33
C LYS A 27 5.35 19.82 -13.29
N TYR A 28 4.54 19.66 -12.24
CA TYR A 28 3.59 18.56 -12.15
C TYR A 28 2.56 18.63 -13.30
N ALA A 29 2.00 19.81 -13.57
CA ALA A 29 1.07 20.00 -14.68
C ALA A 29 1.71 19.72 -16.05
N GLU A 30 2.93 20.20 -16.30
CA GLU A 30 3.69 19.89 -17.52
C GLU A 30 3.90 18.40 -17.71
N TYR A 31 4.25 17.69 -16.63
CA TYR A 31 4.40 16.24 -16.66
C TYR A 31 3.08 15.54 -16.99
N VAL A 32 1.99 15.92 -16.33
CA VAL A 32 0.66 15.35 -16.60
C VAL A 32 0.18 15.66 -18.02
N LYS A 33 0.45 16.84 -18.57
CA LYS A 33 0.14 17.16 -19.98
C LYS A 33 0.90 16.25 -20.94
N LYS A 34 2.14 15.90 -20.62
CA LYS A 34 3.01 15.09 -21.48
C LYS A 34 2.74 13.59 -21.39
N GLU A 35 2.55 13.07 -20.18
CA GLU A 35 2.55 11.63 -19.90
C GLU A 35 1.23 11.16 -19.25
N GLY A 36 0.29 12.06 -19.00
CA GLY A 36 -0.94 11.83 -18.23
C GLY A 36 -1.75 10.64 -18.72
N ASP A 37 -1.92 10.49 -20.04
CA ASP A 37 -2.76 9.46 -20.65
C ASP A 37 -2.34 8.02 -20.32
N ARG A 38 -1.11 7.83 -19.81
CA ARG A 38 -0.60 6.54 -19.35
C ARG A 38 -1.13 6.13 -17.98
N TYR A 39 -1.70 7.07 -17.24
CA TYR A 39 -2.20 6.89 -15.88
C TYR A 39 -3.72 6.87 -15.87
N THR A 40 -4.31 5.87 -15.24
CA THR A 40 -5.77 5.79 -15.05
C THR A 40 -6.23 6.70 -13.92
N ILE A 41 -5.35 6.99 -12.96
CA ILE A 41 -5.61 7.88 -11.83
C ILE A 41 -4.46 8.87 -11.68
N ARG A 42 -4.77 10.12 -11.39
CA ARG A 42 -3.79 11.19 -11.12
C ARG A 42 -4.30 12.01 -9.95
N PHE A 43 -3.53 12.11 -8.87
CA PHE A 43 -3.93 12.86 -7.68
C PHE A 43 -3.48 14.31 -7.76
N THR A 44 -4.28 15.22 -7.20
CA THR A 44 -3.93 16.65 -7.18
C THR A 44 -2.63 16.91 -6.43
N PHE A 45 -1.88 17.91 -6.87
CA PHE A 45 -0.76 18.47 -6.11
C PHE A 45 -1.26 19.13 -4.84
N ASP A 46 -1.40 18.36 -3.76
CA ASP A 46 -2.04 18.78 -2.53
C ASP A 46 -1.04 19.36 -1.51
N LYS A 47 -1.56 19.86 -0.40
CA LYS A 47 -0.77 20.31 0.75
C LYS A 47 -1.37 19.72 2.01
N ILE A 48 -0.60 18.87 2.69
CA ILE A 48 -1.11 18.07 3.79
C ILE A 48 -1.58 18.98 4.92
N GLY A 49 -2.81 18.73 5.39
CA GLY A 49 -3.42 19.53 6.46
C GLY A 49 -3.86 20.94 6.04
N HIS A 50 -3.71 21.33 4.77
CA HIS A 50 -4.06 22.68 4.31
C HIS A 50 -5.14 22.67 3.20
N GLY A 51 -6.39 22.37 3.61
CA GLY A 51 -7.58 22.30 2.74
C GLY A 51 -7.75 23.47 1.75
N PRO A 52 -7.63 24.75 2.16
CA PRO A 52 -7.74 25.88 1.24
C PRO A 52 -6.73 25.86 0.09
N GLN A 53 -5.50 25.41 0.36
CA GLN A 53 -4.43 25.39 -0.65
C GLN A 53 -4.62 24.20 -1.58
N SER A 54 -4.92 23.02 -1.03
CA SER A 54 -5.24 21.83 -1.83
C SER A 54 -6.39 22.08 -2.80
N TYR A 55 -7.45 22.76 -2.33
CA TYR A 55 -8.58 23.13 -3.18
C TYR A 55 -8.20 24.14 -4.28
N LYS A 56 -7.38 25.14 -3.97
CA LYS A 56 -6.86 26.11 -4.96
C LYS A 56 -6.00 25.43 -6.02
N ASN A 57 -5.10 24.53 -5.61
CA ASN A 57 -4.23 23.78 -6.51
C ASN A 57 -5.06 22.91 -7.46
N TRP A 58 -6.04 22.17 -6.93
CA TRP A 58 -6.94 21.35 -7.72
C TRP A 58 -7.72 22.18 -8.76
N LEU A 59 -8.31 23.31 -8.36
CA LEU A 59 -8.98 24.21 -9.30
C LEU A 59 -8.04 24.76 -10.38
N TRP A 60 -6.80 25.08 -10.01
CA TRP A 60 -5.81 25.57 -10.96
C TRP A 60 -5.45 24.50 -12.00
N LEU A 61 -5.22 23.25 -11.57
CA LEU A 61 -4.95 22.12 -12.47
C LEU A 61 -6.15 21.84 -13.39
N ARG A 62 -7.38 21.90 -12.88
CA ARG A 62 -8.59 21.74 -13.71
C ARG A 62 -8.75 22.83 -14.76
N LYS A 63 -8.36 24.08 -14.47
CA LYS A 63 -8.34 25.17 -15.46
C LYS A 63 -7.33 24.95 -16.58
N GLN A 64 -6.36 24.05 -16.37
CA GLN A 64 -5.42 23.60 -17.39
C GLN A 64 -5.94 22.38 -18.17
N GLU A 65 -7.23 22.05 -18.03
CA GLU A 65 -7.92 20.91 -18.67
C GLU A 65 -7.35 19.54 -18.24
N LEU A 66 -6.73 19.48 -17.06
CA LEU A 66 -6.19 18.23 -16.53
C LEU A 66 -7.24 17.45 -15.74
N ASP A 67 -7.38 16.17 -16.07
CA ASP A 67 -8.20 15.21 -15.33
C ASP A 67 -7.44 14.70 -14.09
N ILE A 68 -7.74 15.32 -12.95
CA ILE A 68 -7.04 15.18 -11.67
C ILE A 68 -8.05 14.98 -10.53
N ILE A 69 -7.84 13.92 -9.74
CA ILE A 69 -8.65 13.58 -8.57
C ILE A 69 -8.25 14.49 -7.39
N PRO A 70 -9.21 15.19 -6.74
CA PRO A 70 -8.91 16.00 -5.57
C PRO A 70 -8.61 15.16 -4.33
N VAL A 71 -7.72 15.67 -3.48
CA VAL A 71 -7.39 15.08 -2.18
C VAL A 71 -8.02 15.92 -1.06
N TYR A 72 -8.90 15.31 -0.28
CA TYR A 72 -9.39 15.85 0.99
C TYR A 72 -8.58 15.28 2.15
N HIS A 73 -8.15 16.15 3.06
CA HIS A 73 -7.37 15.75 4.23
C HIS A 73 -8.28 15.64 5.44
N LEU A 74 -8.31 14.45 6.06
CA LEU A 74 -9.04 14.25 7.30
C LEU A 74 -8.52 15.23 8.37
N GLY A 75 -9.43 15.91 9.06
CA GLY A 75 -9.10 16.95 10.04
C GLY A 75 -9.05 18.37 9.48
N THR A 76 -9.13 18.56 8.15
CA THR A 76 -9.34 19.90 7.56
C THR A 76 -10.81 20.25 7.47
N ASP A 77 -11.11 21.55 7.34
CA ASP A 77 -12.48 22.09 7.28
C ASP A 77 -13.35 21.34 6.24
N GLU A 78 -14.45 20.75 6.71
CA GLU A 78 -15.36 19.88 5.95
C GLU A 78 -15.98 20.60 4.74
N LYS A 79 -16.04 21.94 4.75
CA LYS A 79 -16.54 22.71 3.60
C LYS A 79 -15.77 22.39 2.30
N TYR A 80 -14.50 21.98 2.39
CA TYR A 80 -13.72 21.59 1.21
C TYR A 80 -14.13 20.23 0.69
N LEU A 81 -14.45 19.28 1.57
CA LEU A 81 -15.03 18.00 1.17
C LEU A 81 -16.33 18.22 0.42
N GLU A 82 -17.25 19.03 0.97
CA GLU A 82 -18.51 19.34 0.28
C GLU A 82 -18.31 20.05 -1.06
N ARG A 83 -17.30 20.93 -1.16
CA ARG A 83 -16.97 21.58 -2.44
C ARG A 83 -16.54 20.55 -3.47
N TYR A 84 -15.74 19.55 -3.10
CA TYR A 84 -15.37 18.47 -4.02
C TYR A 84 -16.59 17.64 -4.42
N LEU A 85 -17.42 17.21 -3.46
CA LEU A 85 -18.60 16.37 -3.70
C LEU A 85 -19.65 17.03 -4.61
N ARG A 86 -19.70 18.38 -4.67
CA ARG A 86 -20.57 19.11 -5.61
C ARG A 86 -20.06 19.14 -7.04
N GLN A 87 -18.81 18.76 -7.29
CA GLN A 87 -18.12 18.98 -8.56
C GLN A 87 -17.57 17.72 -9.20
N VAL A 88 -17.34 16.67 -8.41
CA VAL A 88 -16.82 15.38 -8.86
C VAL A 88 -17.36 14.24 -8.02
N ASP A 89 -17.38 13.10 -8.65
CA ASP A 89 -17.91 11.81 -8.20
C ASP A 89 -16.78 10.82 -7.88
N TYR A 90 -15.52 11.27 -7.95
CA TYR A 90 -14.34 10.56 -7.46
C TYR A 90 -13.40 11.50 -6.72
N ILE A 91 -13.14 11.19 -5.44
CA ILE A 91 -12.22 11.94 -4.57
C ILE A 91 -11.25 11.00 -3.85
N SER A 92 -10.19 11.57 -3.28
CA SER A 92 -9.22 10.86 -2.43
C SER A 92 -9.23 11.38 -0.99
N LEU A 93 -8.97 10.49 -0.04
CA LEU A 93 -8.71 10.82 1.36
C LEU A 93 -7.23 10.71 1.69
N GLY A 94 -6.63 11.82 2.13
CA GLY A 94 -5.24 11.92 2.58
C GLY A 94 -5.10 12.39 4.04
N GLY A 95 -3.87 12.59 4.49
CA GLY A 95 -3.56 13.08 5.86
C GLY A 95 -3.73 12.04 6.96
N ILE A 96 -3.85 10.77 6.59
CA ILE A 96 -4.22 9.65 7.46
C ILE A 96 -3.03 8.82 7.95
N ALA A 97 -1.87 8.93 7.29
CA ALA A 97 -0.69 8.10 7.57
C ALA A 97 -0.12 8.27 8.99
N ASN A 98 -0.26 9.47 9.56
CA ASN A 98 0.30 9.80 10.88
C ASN A 98 -0.75 9.82 12.01
N MET A 99 -2.02 9.53 11.72
CA MET A 99 -3.07 9.54 12.74
C MET A 99 -3.02 8.29 13.61
N HIS A 100 -3.26 8.46 14.91
CA HIS A 100 -3.43 7.30 15.78
C HIS A 100 -4.66 6.48 15.34
N ARG A 101 -4.56 5.15 15.36
CA ARG A 101 -5.58 4.23 14.82
C ARG A 101 -6.99 4.51 15.34
N GLY A 102 -7.12 4.85 16.62
CA GLY A 102 -8.41 5.17 17.23
C GLY A 102 -9.04 6.44 16.66
N GLU A 103 -8.22 7.47 16.40
CA GLU A 103 -8.66 8.74 15.82
C GLU A 103 -8.99 8.59 14.35
N LEU A 104 -8.15 7.87 13.59
CA LEU A 104 -8.41 7.52 12.19
C LEU A 104 -9.78 6.84 12.04
N MET A 105 -10.05 5.80 12.83
CA MET A 105 -11.34 5.10 12.76
C MET A 105 -12.53 5.98 13.15
N LYS A 106 -12.37 6.88 14.14
CA LYS A 106 -13.42 7.83 14.52
C LYS A 106 -13.70 8.83 13.40
N GLY A 107 -12.65 9.43 12.85
CA GLY A 107 -12.75 10.39 11.75
C GLY A 107 -13.36 9.76 10.50
N LEU A 108 -12.88 8.57 10.09
CA LEU A 108 -13.43 7.83 8.95
C LEU A 108 -14.91 7.50 9.15
N ARG A 109 -15.32 6.94 10.30
CA ARG A 109 -16.74 6.67 10.57
C ARG A 109 -17.60 7.92 10.47
N TYR A 110 -17.10 9.04 10.98
CA TYR A 110 -17.81 10.29 10.93
C TYR A 110 -17.98 10.81 9.50
N ILE A 111 -16.89 10.91 8.71
CA ILE A 111 -16.98 11.42 7.34
C ILE A 111 -17.78 10.49 6.43
N TRP A 112 -17.64 9.16 6.58
CA TRP A 112 -18.40 8.21 5.80
C TRP A 112 -19.89 8.36 6.05
N LYS A 113 -20.29 8.33 7.33
CA LYS A 113 -21.70 8.45 7.72
C LYS A 113 -22.31 9.80 7.35
N LYS A 114 -21.55 10.90 7.48
CA LYS A 114 -22.07 12.25 7.28
C LYS A 114 -22.10 12.67 5.81
N TYR A 115 -21.12 12.25 5.01
CA TYR A 115 -20.89 12.83 3.68
C TYR A 115 -20.79 11.82 2.54
N LEU A 116 -20.48 10.55 2.80
CA LEU A 116 -20.06 9.63 1.74
C LEU A 116 -20.99 8.43 1.56
N LEU A 117 -21.96 8.24 2.46
CA LEU A 117 -22.95 7.18 2.39
C LEU A 117 -24.35 7.74 2.16
N ASP A 118 -25.15 7.06 1.35
CA ASP A 118 -26.59 7.29 1.24
C ASP A 118 -27.35 6.73 2.46
N GLN A 119 -28.68 6.86 2.44
CA GLN A 119 -29.55 6.35 3.50
C GLN A 119 -29.54 4.82 3.62
N SER A 120 -29.15 4.11 2.56
CA SER A 120 -29.04 2.65 2.51
C SER A 120 -27.64 2.15 2.89
N GLY A 121 -26.69 3.06 3.15
CA GLY A 121 -25.31 2.72 3.49
C GLY A 121 -24.41 2.44 2.30
N ASN A 122 -24.81 2.83 1.08
CA ASN A 122 -23.98 2.70 -0.12
C ASN A 122 -23.14 3.97 -0.34
N PRO A 123 -21.92 3.86 -0.92
CA PRO A 123 -21.13 5.02 -1.32
C PRO A 123 -21.86 5.91 -2.32
N ILE A 124 -21.89 7.22 -2.08
CA ILE A 124 -22.44 8.20 -3.04
C ILE A 124 -21.41 8.66 -4.07
N CYS A 125 -20.13 8.39 -3.82
CA CYS A 125 -19.02 8.71 -4.73
C CYS A 125 -17.94 7.64 -4.63
N LYS A 126 -17.08 7.56 -5.65
CA LYS A 126 -15.86 6.76 -5.61
C LYS A 126 -14.88 7.40 -4.63
N LEU A 127 -14.23 6.57 -3.82
CA LEU A 127 -13.28 7.03 -2.82
C LEU A 127 -11.96 6.29 -2.92
N HIS A 128 -10.87 7.04 -3.07
CA HIS A 128 -9.52 6.51 -2.95
C HIS A 128 -8.97 6.74 -1.52
N GLY A 129 -8.44 5.72 -0.87
CA GLY A 129 -7.77 5.85 0.43
C GLY A 129 -6.24 5.89 0.30
N LEU A 130 -5.64 7.09 0.45
CA LEU A 130 -4.19 7.27 0.29
C LEU A 130 -3.40 6.61 1.43
N GLY A 131 -2.63 5.56 1.15
CA GLY A 131 -1.86 4.81 2.14
C GLY A 131 -2.72 3.99 3.11
N ILE A 132 -3.96 3.65 2.77
CA ILE A 132 -4.82 2.77 3.57
C ILE A 132 -4.49 1.30 3.31
N THR A 133 -3.82 0.67 4.27
CA THR A 133 -3.37 -0.74 4.13
C THR A 133 -3.68 -1.62 5.33
N SER A 134 -4.26 -1.04 6.38
CA SER A 134 -4.71 -1.80 7.54
C SER A 134 -5.93 -2.61 7.19
N TYR A 135 -5.87 -3.94 7.39
CA TYR A 135 -6.99 -4.85 7.23
C TYR A 135 -8.28 -4.29 7.83
N ASN A 136 -8.21 -3.82 9.09
CA ASN A 136 -9.40 -3.39 9.82
C ASN A 136 -10.01 -2.09 9.26
N VAL A 137 -9.23 -1.28 8.54
CA VAL A 137 -9.73 -0.06 7.89
C VAL A 137 -10.31 -0.41 6.52
N MET A 138 -9.65 -1.28 5.77
CA MET A 138 -10.14 -1.74 4.46
C MET A 138 -11.44 -2.53 4.59
N ALA A 139 -11.56 -3.39 5.61
CA ALA A 139 -12.76 -4.18 5.86
C ALA A 139 -13.93 -3.37 6.44
N ALA A 140 -13.68 -2.20 7.01
CA ALA A 140 -14.70 -1.42 7.72
C ALA A 140 -15.44 -0.41 6.84
N PHE A 141 -14.92 -0.08 5.65
CA PHE A 141 -15.47 0.96 4.81
C PHE A 141 -15.49 0.55 3.32
N PRO A 142 -16.48 0.99 2.55
CA PRO A 142 -16.67 0.60 1.16
C PRO A 142 -15.79 1.42 0.19
N TRP A 143 -14.48 1.21 0.26
CA TRP A 143 -13.51 1.92 -0.59
C TRP A 143 -13.69 1.57 -2.08
N TYR A 144 -13.53 2.54 -2.97
CA TYR A 144 -13.43 2.21 -4.40
C TYR A 144 -12.02 1.68 -4.71
N THR A 145 -11.01 2.39 -4.22
CA THR A 145 -9.59 2.05 -4.40
C THR A 145 -8.77 2.44 -3.17
N VAL A 146 -7.62 1.81 -2.94
CA VAL A 146 -6.63 2.23 -1.93
C VAL A 146 -5.23 2.01 -2.47
N ASP A 147 -4.20 2.58 -1.84
CA ASP A 147 -2.80 2.25 -2.16
C ASP A 147 -1.97 1.80 -0.95
N SER A 148 -0.87 1.09 -1.24
CA SER A 148 -0.01 0.47 -0.23
C SER A 148 1.49 0.63 -0.48
N THR A 149 2.13 1.52 0.30
CA THR A 149 3.59 1.54 0.48
C THR A 149 4.07 0.53 1.52
N SER A 150 3.19 0.16 2.47
CA SER A 150 3.57 -0.67 3.61
C SER A 150 4.02 -2.07 3.18
N ALA A 151 3.41 -2.65 2.14
CA ALA A 151 3.83 -3.94 1.57
C ALA A 151 5.30 -3.95 1.13
N ASN A 152 5.75 -2.87 0.50
CA ASN A 152 7.11 -2.72 -0.02
C ASN A 152 8.12 -2.41 1.10
N ILE A 153 7.81 -1.45 1.97
CA ILE A 153 8.68 -1.10 3.11
C ILE A 153 8.89 -2.31 4.03
N ARG A 154 7.82 -3.07 4.29
CA ARG A 154 7.85 -4.27 5.15
C ARG A 154 8.64 -5.41 4.51
N ALA A 155 8.52 -5.60 3.21
CA ALA A 155 9.33 -6.55 2.46
C ALA A 155 10.83 -6.19 2.48
N ALA A 156 11.17 -4.90 2.34
CA ALA A 156 12.55 -4.41 2.49
C ALA A 156 13.12 -4.69 3.90
N TYR A 157 12.27 -4.67 4.92
CA TYR A 157 12.62 -5.05 6.29
C TYR A 157 12.57 -6.55 6.59
N GLY A 158 12.49 -7.41 5.56
CA GLY A 158 12.56 -8.86 5.73
C GLY A 158 11.28 -9.49 6.27
N THR A 159 10.13 -8.86 6.05
CA THR A 159 8.83 -9.35 6.54
C THR A 159 7.88 -9.71 5.41
N ILE A 160 7.06 -10.74 5.63
CA ILE A 160 6.00 -11.19 4.74
C ILE A 160 4.64 -11.15 5.44
N LEU A 161 3.56 -11.01 4.67
CA LEU A 161 2.19 -11.12 5.15
C LEU A 161 1.76 -12.58 5.19
N LEU A 162 1.21 -13.03 6.32
CA LEU A 162 0.64 -14.37 6.45
C LEU A 162 -0.75 -14.30 7.08
N PRO A 163 -1.65 -15.25 6.75
CA PRO A 163 -2.90 -15.40 7.46
C PRO A 163 -2.59 -15.81 8.91
N GLN A 164 -3.43 -15.40 9.86
CA GLN A 164 -3.23 -15.78 11.26
C GLN A 164 -3.32 -17.28 11.49
N LYS A 165 -4.12 -17.98 10.68
CA LYS A 165 -4.35 -19.41 10.81
C LYS A 165 -4.70 -20.03 9.47
N LEU A 166 -4.34 -21.29 9.32
CA LEU A 166 -4.78 -22.18 8.26
C LEU A 166 -5.74 -23.22 8.85
N ASP A 167 -6.77 -23.59 8.10
CA ASP A 167 -7.65 -24.70 8.47
C ASP A 167 -6.97 -26.06 8.27
N LYS A 168 -7.70 -27.15 8.57
CA LYS A 168 -7.17 -28.52 8.43
C LYS A 168 -6.81 -28.89 6.99
N SER A 169 -7.39 -28.21 6.00
CA SER A 169 -7.09 -28.39 4.58
C SER A 169 -5.92 -27.53 4.09
N GLY A 170 -5.36 -26.67 4.96
CA GLY A 170 -4.30 -25.73 4.62
C GLY A 170 -4.81 -24.44 3.98
N LYS A 171 -6.13 -24.19 4.03
CA LYS A 171 -6.74 -22.98 3.48
C LYS A 171 -6.76 -21.86 4.51
N GLU A 172 -6.52 -20.65 4.06
CA GLU A 172 -6.52 -19.45 4.87
C GLU A 172 -7.92 -18.92 5.21
N ASP A 173 -8.07 -18.34 6.41
CA ASP A 173 -9.25 -17.56 6.78
C ASP A 173 -9.01 -16.06 6.51
N MET A 174 -9.48 -15.58 5.35
CA MET A 174 -9.37 -14.17 4.96
C MET A 174 -10.37 -13.24 5.67
N SER A 175 -11.27 -13.76 6.52
CA SER A 175 -12.16 -12.93 7.35
C SER A 175 -11.46 -12.37 8.60
N LYS A 176 -10.23 -12.81 8.87
CA LYS A 176 -9.41 -12.36 9.99
C LYS A 176 -8.26 -11.47 9.50
N PRO A 177 -7.79 -10.54 10.36
CA PRO A 177 -6.62 -9.74 10.03
C PRO A 177 -5.41 -10.62 9.72
N TRP A 178 -4.68 -10.29 8.67
CA TRP A 178 -3.34 -10.82 8.47
C TRP A 178 -2.35 -10.22 9.46
N HIS A 179 -1.15 -10.79 9.51
CA HIS A 179 -0.07 -10.26 10.30
C HIS A 179 1.26 -10.30 9.54
N PHE A 180 2.16 -9.39 9.90
CA PHE A 180 3.51 -9.39 9.37
C PHE A 180 4.39 -10.36 10.16
N VAL A 181 5.11 -11.21 9.45
CA VAL A 181 6.02 -12.22 9.99
C VAL A 181 7.42 -11.94 9.47
N SER A 182 8.38 -11.88 10.37
CA SER A 182 9.78 -11.63 10.04
C SER A 182 10.46 -12.93 9.61
N LEU A 183 11.21 -12.88 8.52
CA LEU A 183 12.06 -13.97 8.03
C LEU A 183 13.53 -13.80 8.45
N SER A 184 13.89 -12.65 9.02
CA SER A 184 15.26 -12.39 9.50
C SER A 184 15.23 -11.71 10.86
N ASN A 185 16.16 -12.07 11.74
CA ASN A 185 16.35 -11.36 13.00
C ASN A 185 17.19 -10.10 12.77
N ARG A 186 16.64 -8.91 13.04
CA ARG A 186 17.42 -7.67 13.05
C ARG A 186 18.03 -7.48 14.44
N LYS A 187 19.34 -7.26 14.50
CA LYS A 187 20.07 -6.88 15.72
C LYS A 187 19.32 -5.76 16.46
N GLY A 188 18.97 -5.99 17.73
CA GLY A 188 18.44 -4.95 18.62
C GLY A 188 16.91 -4.91 18.84
N LYS A 189 16.10 -5.76 18.19
CA LYS A 189 14.70 -5.95 18.60
C LYS A 189 14.59 -7.13 19.57
N ARG A 190 13.95 -6.92 20.73
CA ARG A 190 13.50 -8.02 21.61
C ARG A 190 12.52 -8.87 20.82
N THR A 191 12.98 -9.99 20.27
CA THR A 191 12.13 -11.04 19.74
C THR A 191 11.48 -11.73 20.94
N GLU A 192 10.27 -11.34 21.29
CA GLU A 192 9.44 -12.12 22.21
C GLU A 192 9.22 -13.51 21.60
N VAL A 193 9.17 -14.53 22.47
CA VAL A 193 8.79 -15.89 22.06
C VAL A 193 7.49 -15.79 21.27
N ALA A 194 7.55 -16.19 20.01
CA ALA A 194 6.53 -15.88 19.02
C ALA A 194 5.17 -16.52 19.37
N THR A 195 4.27 -15.74 19.94
CA THR A 195 2.84 -16.09 19.96
C THR A 195 2.26 -15.86 18.57
N LEU A 196 1.61 -16.88 18.00
CA LEU A 196 0.88 -16.79 16.74
C LEU A 196 -0.07 -15.57 16.78
N GLY A 197 0.01 -14.68 15.78
CA GLY A 197 -0.80 -13.46 15.74
C GLY A 197 -0.17 -12.21 16.36
N SER A 198 1.04 -12.29 16.94
CA SER A 198 1.81 -11.09 17.28
C SER A 198 2.38 -10.45 16.01
N ASN A 199 2.22 -9.13 15.88
CA ASN A 199 2.82 -8.37 14.79
C ASN A 199 4.34 -8.43 14.92
N GLN A 200 5.03 -8.97 13.90
CA GLN A 200 6.49 -9.13 13.81
C GLN A 200 7.07 -10.34 14.56
N SER A 201 6.32 -11.43 14.71
CA SER A 201 6.92 -12.71 15.13
C SER A 201 7.99 -13.19 14.15
N LEU A 202 9.02 -13.86 14.65
CA LEU A 202 10.09 -14.45 13.83
C LEU A 202 9.68 -15.86 13.41
N TYR A 203 9.54 -16.09 12.10
CA TYR A 203 9.05 -17.35 11.53
C TYR A 203 9.82 -18.57 12.07
N TYR A 204 11.15 -18.48 12.10
CA TYR A 204 12.02 -19.58 12.53
C TYR A 204 11.98 -19.89 14.04
N MET A 205 11.27 -19.06 14.83
CA MET A 205 11.03 -19.32 16.27
C MET A 205 9.67 -20.01 16.52
N TRP A 206 8.87 -20.24 15.48
CA TRP A 206 7.60 -20.96 15.61
C TRP A 206 7.80 -22.45 15.87
N PRO A 207 6.80 -23.16 16.41
CA PRO A 207 6.81 -24.63 16.46
C PRO A 207 7.06 -25.23 15.06
N GLN A 208 7.84 -26.31 15.00
CA GLN A 208 8.26 -26.92 13.73
C GLN A 208 7.07 -27.36 12.85
N ASP A 209 6.03 -27.93 13.45
CA ASP A 209 4.83 -28.34 12.71
C ASP A 209 4.11 -27.14 12.07
N LEU A 210 4.10 -26.01 12.76
CA LEU A 210 3.51 -24.77 12.26
C LEU A 210 4.36 -24.19 11.11
N GLN A 211 5.69 -24.21 11.25
CA GLN A 211 6.60 -23.86 10.16
C GLN A 211 6.36 -24.77 8.94
N ALA A 212 6.24 -26.08 9.13
CA ALA A 212 5.99 -27.01 8.04
C ALA A 212 4.65 -26.75 7.34
N GLN A 213 3.60 -26.42 8.11
CA GLN A 213 2.28 -26.09 7.57
C GLN A 213 2.32 -24.82 6.71
N PHE A 214 2.89 -23.73 7.23
CA PHE A 214 2.98 -22.46 6.50
C PHE A 214 3.98 -22.49 5.34
N ARG A 215 5.03 -23.31 5.43
CA ARG A 215 5.93 -23.59 4.30
C ARG A 215 5.16 -24.19 3.12
N LYS A 216 4.38 -25.25 3.36
CA LYS A 216 3.54 -25.86 2.31
C LYS A 216 2.55 -24.86 1.71
N TYR A 217 1.97 -23.99 2.55
CA TYR A 217 1.07 -22.93 2.09
C TYR A 217 1.78 -21.94 1.15
N ILE A 218 2.95 -21.44 1.53
CA ILE A 218 3.77 -20.54 0.71
C ILE A 218 4.17 -21.21 -0.61
N GLU A 219 4.63 -22.45 -0.54
CA GLU A 219 5.02 -23.26 -1.71
C GLU A 219 3.85 -23.53 -2.66
N SER A 220 2.64 -23.70 -2.13
CA SER A 220 1.43 -23.85 -2.97
C SER A 220 1.09 -22.61 -3.82
N TRP A 221 1.66 -21.45 -3.49
CA TRP A 221 1.54 -20.21 -4.27
C TRP A 221 2.71 -20.02 -5.26
N GLY A 222 3.62 -20.99 -5.36
CA GLY A 222 4.80 -20.93 -6.23
C GLY A 222 5.96 -20.10 -5.65
N PHE A 223 5.96 -19.86 -4.34
CA PHE A 223 7.07 -19.20 -3.64
C PHE A 223 7.85 -20.20 -2.80
N GLU A 224 9.15 -20.02 -2.70
CA GLU A 224 9.99 -20.86 -1.85
C GLU A 224 10.38 -20.11 -0.59
N LEU A 225 10.45 -20.82 0.53
CA LEU A 225 11.09 -20.28 1.73
C LEU A 225 12.51 -20.83 1.78
N GLY A 226 13.44 -20.11 1.15
CA GLY A 226 14.84 -20.53 1.03
C GLY A 226 15.46 -20.88 2.39
N GLN A 227 16.42 -21.79 2.40
CA GLN A 227 17.30 -21.94 3.56
C GLN A 227 18.24 -20.73 3.57
N PHE A 228 18.05 -19.81 4.53
CA PHE A 228 19.04 -18.78 4.79
C PHE A 228 20.37 -19.46 5.16
N LYS A 229 21.32 -19.50 4.21
CA LYS A 229 22.73 -19.75 4.50
C LYS A 229 23.39 -18.38 4.58
N PRO A 230 23.84 -17.91 5.75
CA PRO A 230 24.63 -16.68 5.79
C PRO A 230 25.85 -16.88 4.90
N GLY A 231 25.97 -16.08 3.84
CA GLY A 231 27.18 -16.06 3.04
C GLY A 231 28.36 -15.67 3.94
N GLU A 232 29.53 -16.28 3.71
CA GLU A 232 30.77 -15.80 4.33
C GLU A 232 31.05 -14.39 3.80
N PHE A 233 30.83 -13.38 4.63
CA PHE A 233 31.23 -12.02 4.32
C PHE A 233 32.75 -11.95 4.34
N VAL A 234 33.38 -11.79 3.18
CA VAL A 234 34.82 -11.60 3.05
C VAL A 234 35.10 -10.13 2.75
N PHE A 235 35.73 -9.45 3.70
CA PHE A 235 36.08 -8.03 3.59
C PHE A 235 36.95 -7.79 2.34
N GLY A 236 36.55 -6.86 1.47
CA GLY A 236 37.32 -6.43 0.30
C GLY A 236 37.01 -7.15 -1.02
N LYS A 237 36.10 -8.14 -1.05
CA LYS A 237 35.53 -8.63 -2.30
C LYS A 237 34.27 -7.83 -2.65
N PRO A 238 34.14 -7.29 -3.89
CA PRO A 238 32.88 -6.72 -4.33
C PRO A 238 31.79 -7.80 -4.31
N GLU A 239 30.63 -7.48 -3.75
CA GLU A 239 29.46 -8.35 -3.87
C GLU A 239 29.11 -8.49 -5.35
N GLU A 240 29.16 -9.71 -5.88
CA GLU A 240 28.60 -10.00 -7.19
C GLU A 240 27.07 -9.89 -7.10
N HIS A 241 26.55 -8.72 -7.44
CA HIS A 241 25.12 -8.53 -7.66
C HIS A 241 24.71 -9.25 -8.95
N ILE A 242 24.28 -10.50 -8.83
CA ILE A 242 23.57 -11.18 -9.91
C ILE A 242 22.21 -10.46 -10.07
N PRO A 243 21.87 -9.94 -11.27
CA PRO A 243 20.57 -9.36 -11.52
C PRO A 243 19.46 -10.37 -11.17
N LEU A 244 18.51 -9.95 -10.35
CA LEU A 244 17.46 -10.84 -9.86
C LEU A 244 16.46 -11.13 -10.98
N ASP A 245 16.56 -12.29 -11.64
CA ASP A 245 15.49 -12.77 -12.51
C ASP A 245 14.35 -13.32 -11.64
N LEU A 246 13.27 -12.55 -11.50
CA LEU A 246 12.08 -12.94 -10.74
C LEU A 246 11.33 -14.13 -11.35
N LYS A 247 11.65 -14.57 -12.58
CA LYS A 247 11.16 -15.83 -13.14
C LYS A 247 11.89 -17.05 -12.58
N VAL A 248 13.07 -16.85 -11.97
CA VAL A 248 13.97 -17.92 -11.47
C VAL A 248 14.13 -17.85 -9.95
N HIS A 249 13.96 -16.68 -9.32
CA HIS A 249 14.13 -16.49 -7.88
C HIS A 249 12.80 -16.32 -7.12
N THR A 250 12.22 -17.45 -6.71
CA THR A 250 10.97 -17.54 -5.93
C THR A 250 11.17 -17.46 -4.41
N SER A 251 12.43 -17.38 -3.95
CA SER A 251 12.79 -17.41 -2.54
C SER A 251 12.42 -16.12 -1.79
N LEU A 252 11.60 -16.25 -0.75
CA LEU A 252 11.20 -15.15 0.13
C LEU A 252 12.30 -14.69 1.09
N THR A 253 13.36 -15.47 1.30
CA THR A 253 14.48 -15.08 2.16
C THR A 253 15.46 -14.17 1.46
N ASP A 254 15.62 -14.32 0.15
CA ASP A 254 16.81 -13.82 -0.54
C ASP A 254 16.60 -12.44 -1.16
N SER A 255 15.34 -12.05 -1.42
CA SER A 255 15.04 -10.81 -2.14
C SER A 255 13.90 -10.00 -1.53
N PRO A 256 14.09 -8.69 -1.29
CA PRO A 256 13.00 -7.79 -0.93
C PRO A 256 11.95 -7.70 -2.04
N TYR A 257 12.33 -7.89 -3.30
CA TYR A 257 11.42 -7.86 -4.44
C TYR A 257 10.44 -9.03 -4.42
N THR A 258 10.93 -10.24 -4.16
CA THR A 258 10.10 -11.45 -4.05
C THR A 258 9.12 -11.33 -2.88
N ARG A 259 9.57 -10.77 -1.74
CA ARG A 259 8.69 -10.46 -0.60
C ARG A 259 7.65 -9.39 -0.92
N THR A 260 8.01 -8.34 -1.67
CA THR A 260 7.06 -7.31 -2.12
C THR A 260 5.98 -7.93 -3.01
N LEU A 261 6.37 -8.78 -3.95
CA LEU A 261 5.43 -9.50 -4.82
C LEU A 261 4.50 -10.42 -4.01
N TRP A 262 5.04 -11.17 -3.05
CA TRP A 262 4.25 -11.97 -2.12
C TRP A 262 3.23 -11.13 -1.37
N ASN A 263 3.67 -10.04 -0.71
CA ASN A 263 2.80 -9.16 0.06
C ASN A 263 1.69 -8.56 -0.81
N ALA A 264 2.02 -8.14 -2.05
CA ALA A 264 1.07 -7.59 -2.99
C ALA A 264 0.01 -8.62 -3.40
N ARG A 265 0.42 -9.81 -3.85
CA ARG A 265 -0.50 -10.90 -4.23
C ARG A 265 -1.37 -11.36 -3.07
N PHE A 266 -0.81 -11.40 -1.86
CA PHE A 266 -1.56 -11.76 -0.67
C PHE A 266 -2.69 -10.75 -0.38
N MET A 267 -2.39 -9.45 -0.43
CA MET A 267 -3.41 -8.40 -0.27
C MET A 267 -4.46 -8.44 -1.40
N GLN A 268 -4.04 -8.68 -2.65
CA GLN A 268 -4.97 -8.78 -3.77
C GLN A 268 -5.95 -9.95 -3.61
N ARG A 269 -5.48 -11.11 -3.15
CA ARG A 269 -6.36 -12.26 -2.91
C ARG A 269 -7.43 -11.98 -1.85
N TRP A 270 -7.11 -11.17 -0.85
CA TRP A 270 -8.12 -10.74 0.13
C TRP A 270 -9.20 -9.89 -0.52
N ILE A 271 -8.83 -8.96 -1.41
CA ILE A 271 -9.81 -8.20 -2.20
C ILE A 271 -10.69 -9.13 -3.01
N ASP A 272 -10.08 -10.07 -3.74
CA ASP A 272 -10.81 -10.93 -4.67
C ASP A 272 -11.86 -11.77 -3.93
N GLN A 273 -11.61 -12.10 -2.66
CA GLN A 273 -12.55 -12.83 -1.81
C GLN A 273 -13.58 -11.95 -1.11
N ASN A 274 -13.25 -10.70 -0.77
CA ASN A 274 -14.11 -9.82 0.04
C ASN A 274 -14.87 -8.77 -0.78
N GLY A 275 -14.47 -8.51 -2.03
CA GLY A 275 -15.18 -7.63 -2.97
C GLY A 275 -15.17 -6.14 -2.61
N THR A 276 -14.28 -5.70 -1.71
CA THR A 276 -14.42 -4.41 -1.02
C THR A 276 -13.73 -3.21 -1.67
N ALA A 277 -12.68 -3.38 -2.48
CA ALA A 277 -11.88 -2.28 -3.08
C ALA A 277 -10.85 -2.78 -4.11
N LYS A 278 -10.28 -1.94 -4.98
CA LYS A 278 -9.07 -2.24 -5.78
C LYS A 278 -7.80 -1.66 -5.12
N ILE A 279 -6.70 -2.43 -4.99
CA ILE A 279 -5.43 -1.95 -4.41
C ILE A 279 -4.45 -1.54 -5.52
N TYR A 280 -3.86 -0.35 -5.38
CA TYR A 280 -2.68 0.10 -6.12
C TYR A 280 -1.43 -0.13 -5.27
N HIS A 281 -0.50 -0.94 -5.74
CA HIS A 281 0.72 -1.24 -5.00
C HIS A 281 1.81 -0.22 -5.33
N VAL A 282 2.47 0.36 -4.31
CA VAL A 282 3.58 1.28 -4.53
C VAL A 282 4.85 0.49 -4.79
N ILE A 283 5.13 0.25 -6.07
CA ILE A 283 6.27 -0.53 -6.53
C ILE A 283 6.99 0.17 -7.66
N GLY A 284 8.30 -0.06 -7.76
CA GLY A 284 9.09 0.45 -8.89
C GLY A 284 8.64 -0.17 -10.21
N THR A 285 8.76 0.59 -11.30
CA THR A 285 8.34 0.18 -12.66
C THR A 285 8.99 -1.13 -13.13
N HIS A 286 10.21 -1.44 -12.66
CA HIS A 286 10.90 -2.69 -12.97
C HIS A 286 10.22 -3.96 -12.43
N LEU A 287 9.32 -3.85 -11.45
CA LEU A 287 8.53 -4.98 -10.92
C LEU A 287 7.18 -5.15 -11.62
N ALA A 288 6.78 -4.20 -12.47
CA ALA A 288 5.44 -4.14 -13.03
C ALA A 288 5.09 -5.36 -13.88
N GLU A 289 6.06 -5.93 -14.60
CA GLU A 289 5.85 -7.14 -15.41
C GLU A 289 5.60 -8.38 -14.55
N SER A 290 6.33 -8.52 -13.44
CA SER A 290 6.20 -9.65 -12.49
C SER A 290 4.89 -9.59 -11.68
N MET A 291 4.27 -8.41 -11.63
CA MET A 291 3.00 -8.15 -10.96
C MET A 291 1.78 -8.64 -11.76
N GLY A 292 1.96 -9.16 -12.98
CA GLY A 292 0.89 -9.83 -13.72
C GLY A 292 -0.33 -8.95 -13.99
N ASN A 293 -0.12 -7.67 -14.34
CA ASN A 293 -1.14 -6.64 -14.55
C ASN A 293 -1.87 -6.13 -13.28
N MET A 294 -1.39 -6.42 -12.06
CA MET A 294 -1.90 -5.77 -10.85
C MET A 294 -1.71 -4.24 -10.90
N PRO A 295 -2.59 -3.45 -10.26
CA PRO A 295 -2.52 -1.99 -10.33
C PRO A 295 -1.34 -1.43 -9.55
N ILE A 296 -0.72 -0.37 -10.06
CA ILE A 296 0.52 0.20 -9.49
C ILE A 296 0.34 1.69 -9.24
N LEU A 297 0.85 2.17 -8.10
CA LEU A 297 1.02 3.59 -7.86
C LEU A 297 2.48 3.97 -8.06
N ILE A 298 2.72 5.05 -8.79
CA ILE A 298 4.02 5.71 -8.88
C ILE A 298 3.93 7.12 -8.27
N SER A 299 5.01 7.59 -7.66
CA SER A 299 5.17 8.89 -6.98
C SER A 299 6.46 9.55 -7.45
#